data_AF-A0A4Y2AMJ1-F1
#
_entry.id   AF-A0A4Y2AMJ1-F1
#
_cell.length_a   1.000
_cell.length_b   1.000
_cell.length_c   1.000
_cell.angle_alpha   90.00
_cell.angle_beta   90.00
_cell.angle_gamma   90.00
#
_symmetry.space_group_name_H-M   'P 1'
#
loop_
_entity.id
_entity.type
_entity.pdbx_description
1 polymer ?
#
loop_
_entity_poly.entity_id
_entity_poly.type
_entity_poly.pdbx_seq_one_letter_code
_entity_poly.pdbx_strand_id
1 'polypeptide(L)'
;MYRQGNVQNEDRNFQKILWRDNPSSPIKTYRLCTDTYGTASASYLATRVLKELAIDERSNFPKASEVLLHNCYVDDILFGANTLEEAEKLIPELQELLYSGGFKLHKWCSTEKSVLERAIKTEDSKEFCEKIDAKSIKILGLAWEPTLDEFYCNFEISNDSDLPTKRMILSSVSKIFDPLGRLAPFIIGAKILIQRIWTFQISWDDPVPEEINKKWTVFRDKLHHLKSNQYAFLEEFFSKCH
;
A
#
# COMPACT_ATOMS: atom_id res chain seq x y z
N MET A 1 6.28 1.13 -12.99
CA MET A 1 7.59 1.26 -12.35
C MET A 1 8.57 0.17 -12.78
N TYR A 2 8.49 -1.06 -12.25
CA TYR A 2 9.49 -2.13 -12.45
C TYR A 2 9.94 -2.38 -13.90
N ARG A 3 8.99 -2.51 -14.82
CA ARG A 3 9.29 -2.82 -16.23
C ARG A 3 9.96 -1.69 -17.02
N GLN A 4 10.20 -0.53 -16.42
CA GLN A 4 10.93 0.57 -17.07
C GLN A 4 12.46 0.40 -16.95
N GLY A 5 12.94 -0.43 -16.02
CA GLY A 5 14.37 -0.73 -15.88
C GLY A 5 14.79 -1.95 -16.68
N ASN A 6 15.78 -1.80 -17.57
CA ASN A 6 16.38 -2.94 -18.27
C ASN A 6 17.35 -3.70 -17.35
N VAL A 7 17.30 -5.02 -17.42
CA VAL A 7 18.27 -5.91 -16.77
C VAL A 7 19.48 -6.06 -17.71
N GLN A 8 20.68 -6.14 -17.13
CA GLN A 8 21.91 -6.38 -17.88
C GLN A 8 21.82 -7.70 -18.66
N ASN A 9 22.42 -7.76 -19.85
CA ASN A 9 22.23 -8.88 -20.77
C ASN A 9 22.69 -10.21 -20.16
N GLU A 10 23.73 -10.17 -19.35
CA GLU A 10 24.34 -11.29 -18.64
C GLU A 10 23.36 -11.87 -17.61
N ASP A 11 22.64 -10.99 -16.90
CA ASP A 11 21.73 -11.34 -15.82
C ASP A 11 20.35 -11.82 -16.31
N ARG A 12 19.95 -11.47 -17.54
CA ARG A 12 18.68 -11.92 -18.16
C ARG A 12 18.57 -13.44 -18.25
N ASN A 13 19.69 -14.15 -18.24
CA ASN A 13 19.69 -15.61 -18.25
C ASN A 13 19.13 -16.23 -16.97
N PHE A 14 19.15 -15.48 -15.85
CA PHE A 14 18.55 -15.89 -14.57
C PHE A 14 17.05 -15.57 -14.47
N GLN A 15 16.48 -14.90 -15.47
CA GLN A 15 15.05 -14.55 -15.53
C GLN A 15 14.31 -15.31 -16.66
N LYS A 16 14.69 -16.56 -16.89
CA LYS A 16 14.05 -17.42 -17.89
C LYS A 16 12.71 -17.96 -17.36
N ILE A 17 11.70 -17.93 -18.22
CA ILE A 17 10.42 -18.56 -17.96
C ILE A 17 10.10 -19.58 -19.06
N LEU A 18 9.40 -20.64 -18.67
CA LEU A 18 8.88 -21.64 -19.59
C LEU A 18 7.39 -21.38 -19.81
N TRP A 19 6.96 -21.40 -21.06
CA TRP A 19 5.56 -21.15 -21.42
C TRP A 19 5.11 -22.09 -22.53
N ARG A 20 3.85 -22.50 -22.49
CA ARG A 20 3.15 -23.18 -23.58
C ARG A 20 1.66 -22.85 -23.48
N ASP A 21 1.01 -22.77 -24.62
CA ASP A 21 -0.40 -22.35 -24.71
C ASP A 21 -1.36 -23.48 -24.31
N ASN A 22 -0.95 -24.74 -24.48
CA ASN A 22 -1.67 -25.93 -24.01
C ASN A 22 -0.67 -27.06 -23.63
N PRO A 23 -1.09 -28.08 -22.85
CA PRO A 23 -0.21 -29.15 -22.39
C PRO A 23 0.46 -29.99 -23.48
N SER A 24 -0.09 -29.99 -24.69
CA SER A 24 0.41 -30.76 -25.83
C SER A 24 1.39 -29.96 -26.70
N SER A 25 1.42 -28.63 -26.58
CA SER A 25 2.33 -27.78 -27.34
C SER A 25 3.77 -27.87 -26.83
N PRO A 26 4.77 -27.70 -27.72
CA PRO A 26 6.17 -27.57 -27.32
C PRO A 26 6.36 -26.45 -26.30
N ILE A 27 7.19 -26.71 -25.28
CA ILE A 27 7.57 -25.70 -24.29
C ILE A 27 8.46 -24.66 -24.97
N LYS A 28 8.07 -23.39 -24.87
CA LYS A 28 8.85 -22.23 -25.30
C LYS A 28 9.61 -21.67 -24.10
N THR A 29 10.83 -21.19 -24.33
CA THR A 29 11.63 -20.50 -23.32
C THR A 29 11.66 -19.01 -23.65
N TYR A 30 11.28 -18.18 -22.69
CA TYR A 30 11.38 -16.72 -22.79
C TYR A 30 12.39 -16.20 -21.78
N ARG A 31 12.97 -15.04 -22.07
CA ARG A 31 13.83 -14.28 -21.16
C ARG A 31 13.16 -12.94 -20.89
N LEU A 32 12.95 -12.62 -19.61
CA LEU A 32 12.51 -11.30 -19.22
C LEU A 32 13.69 -10.33 -19.35
N CYS A 33 13.46 -9.19 -19.99
CA CYS A 33 14.50 -8.21 -20.28
C CYS A 33 14.52 -7.05 -19.28
N THR A 34 13.46 -6.89 -18.51
CA THR A 34 13.25 -5.78 -17.58
C THR A 34 13.08 -6.30 -16.18
N ASP A 35 13.28 -5.42 -15.20
CA ASP A 35 13.09 -5.78 -13.80
C ASP A 35 11.66 -6.30 -13.58
N THR A 36 11.58 -7.45 -12.90
CA THR A 36 10.36 -8.24 -12.81
C THR A 36 9.93 -8.43 -11.36
N TYR A 37 8.61 -8.41 -11.18
CA TYR A 37 7.95 -8.68 -9.91
C TYR A 37 8.37 -10.04 -9.35
N GLY A 38 8.43 -10.14 -8.02
CA GLY A 38 8.68 -11.38 -7.30
C GLY A 38 10.15 -11.71 -7.09
N THR A 39 11.08 -10.94 -7.64
CA THR A 39 12.49 -11.03 -7.23
C THR A 39 12.72 -10.22 -5.96
N ALA A 40 13.60 -10.70 -5.08
CA ALA A 40 13.88 -10.03 -3.80
C ALA A 40 14.46 -8.62 -3.98
N SER A 41 15.17 -8.37 -5.08
CA SER A 41 15.84 -7.10 -5.37
C SER A 41 14.98 -6.09 -6.13
N ALA A 42 13.90 -6.50 -6.81
CA ALA A 42 13.13 -5.62 -7.70
C ALA A 42 12.67 -4.33 -7.02
N SER A 43 12.06 -4.45 -5.83
CA SER A 43 11.59 -3.27 -5.08
C SER A 43 12.71 -2.31 -4.74
N TYR A 44 13.87 -2.83 -4.29
CA TYR A 44 15.02 -1.98 -4.00
C TYR A 44 15.53 -1.27 -5.26
N LEU A 45 15.71 -2.01 -6.37
CA LEU A 45 16.23 -1.46 -7.62
C LEU A 45 15.31 -0.37 -8.17
N ALA A 46 14.01 -0.64 -8.24
CA ALA A 46 13.04 0.31 -8.74
C ALA A 46 12.98 1.59 -7.88
N THR A 47 12.94 1.46 -6.55
CA THR A 47 12.98 2.61 -5.64
C THR A 47 14.31 3.38 -5.73
N ARG A 48 15.44 2.68 -5.89
CA ARG A 48 16.75 3.32 -6.03
C ARG A 48 16.84 4.16 -7.32
N VAL A 49 16.27 3.68 -8.42
CA VAL A 49 16.19 4.42 -9.69
C VAL A 49 15.35 5.68 -9.53
N LEU A 50 14.18 5.61 -8.89
CA LEU A 50 13.38 6.81 -8.61
C LEU A 50 14.13 7.83 -7.75
N LYS A 51 14.89 7.37 -6.76
CA LYS A 51 15.75 8.25 -5.94
C LYS A 51 16.88 8.88 -6.75
N GLU A 52 17.49 8.13 -7.67
CA GLU A 52 18.55 8.70 -8.53
C GLU A 52 17.97 9.75 -9.47
N LEU A 53 16.83 9.46 -10.10
CA LEU A 53 16.13 10.40 -10.97
C LEU A 53 15.82 11.72 -10.24
N ALA A 54 15.37 11.66 -8.99
CA ALA A 54 15.14 12.85 -8.18
C ALA A 54 16.43 13.64 -7.89
N ILE A 55 17.57 12.98 -7.76
CA ILE A 55 18.87 13.64 -7.55
C ILE A 55 19.32 14.31 -8.85
N ASP A 56 19.25 13.59 -9.97
CA ASP A 56 19.67 14.04 -11.29
C ASP A 56 18.85 15.25 -11.76
N GLU A 57 17.53 15.23 -11.51
CA GLU A 57 16.59 16.27 -11.95
C GLU A 57 16.38 17.39 -10.94
N ARG A 58 17.12 17.39 -9.81
CA ARG A 58 16.93 18.35 -8.72
C ARG A 58 17.11 19.81 -9.14
N SER A 59 17.99 20.07 -10.11
CA SER A 59 18.20 21.43 -10.63
C SER A 59 17.02 21.94 -11.44
N ASN A 60 16.32 21.04 -12.15
CA ASN A 60 15.19 21.38 -13.01
C ASN A 60 13.89 21.46 -12.20
N PHE A 61 13.70 20.51 -11.28
CA PHE A 61 12.46 20.33 -10.52
C PHE A 61 12.74 20.17 -9.01
N PRO A 62 13.21 21.22 -8.32
CA PRO A 62 13.67 21.10 -6.93
C PRO A 62 12.58 20.61 -5.98
N LYS A 63 11.34 21.13 -6.09
CA LYS A 63 10.23 20.71 -5.20
C LYS A 63 9.72 19.31 -5.52
N ALA A 64 9.53 18.97 -6.79
CA ALA A 64 9.12 17.62 -7.18
C ALA A 64 10.17 16.55 -6.82
N SER A 65 11.45 16.92 -6.84
CA SER A 65 12.54 16.04 -6.41
C SER A 65 12.48 15.74 -4.91
N GLU A 66 12.22 16.75 -4.06
CA GLU A 66 12.00 16.52 -2.63
C GLU A 66 10.81 15.58 -2.39
N VAL A 67 9.71 15.77 -3.11
CA VAL A 67 8.55 14.87 -3.06
C VAL A 67 8.95 13.46 -3.46
N LEU A 68 9.65 13.27 -4.58
CA LEU A 68 10.01 11.92 -5.02
C LEU A 68 10.98 11.22 -4.03
N LEU A 69 11.84 11.97 -3.35
CA LEU A 69 12.78 11.45 -2.34
C LEU A 69 12.11 11.04 -1.03
N HIS A 70 11.10 11.80 -0.58
CA HIS A 70 10.57 11.71 0.78
C HIS A 70 9.12 11.21 0.87
N ASN A 71 8.37 11.29 -0.22
CA ASN A 71 6.93 11.06 -0.26
C ASN A 71 6.53 9.88 -1.17
N CYS A 72 7.51 9.13 -1.68
CA CYS A 72 7.28 7.93 -2.46
C CYS A 72 7.36 6.67 -1.60
N TYR A 73 6.32 5.84 -1.67
CA TYR A 73 6.30 4.51 -1.10
C TYR A 73 6.05 3.48 -2.21
N VAL A 74 7.12 2.78 -2.61
CA VAL A 74 7.10 1.83 -3.72
C VAL A 74 6.52 2.47 -5.00
N ASP A 75 5.28 2.16 -5.35
CA ASP A 75 4.57 2.63 -6.54
C ASP A 75 3.57 3.76 -6.26
N ASP A 76 3.35 4.12 -4.99
CA ASP A 76 2.49 5.23 -4.58
C ASP A 76 3.31 6.49 -4.23
N ILE A 77 2.80 7.68 -4.57
CA ILE A 77 3.37 8.96 -4.17
C ILE A 77 2.30 9.77 -3.45
N LEU A 78 2.59 10.20 -2.22
CA LEU A 78 1.66 10.92 -1.35
C LEU A 78 2.27 12.23 -0.87
N PHE A 79 1.80 13.34 -1.42
CA PHE A 79 2.29 14.67 -1.08
C PHE A 79 1.15 15.65 -0.83
N GLY A 80 1.49 16.75 -0.16
CA GLY A 80 0.60 17.89 0.06
C GLY A 80 1.35 19.19 -0.21
N ALA A 81 0.63 20.30 -0.17
CA ALA A 81 1.16 21.64 -0.30
C ALA A 81 0.43 22.60 0.64
N ASN A 82 1.04 23.76 0.94
CA ASN A 82 0.43 24.73 1.85
C ASN A 82 -0.60 25.64 1.14
N THR A 83 -0.56 25.71 -0.19
CA THR A 83 -1.52 26.47 -0.99
C THR A 83 -1.95 25.69 -2.24
N LEU A 84 -3.13 26.05 -2.79
CA LEU A 84 -3.66 25.43 -4.01
C LEU A 84 -2.74 25.68 -5.21
N GLU A 85 -2.17 26.89 -5.31
CA GLU A 85 -1.27 27.27 -6.41
C GLU A 85 0.02 26.45 -6.38
N GLU A 86 0.54 26.16 -5.19
CA GLU A 86 1.71 25.30 -5.03
C GLU A 86 1.37 23.86 -5.44
N ALA A 87 0.24 23.31 -5.00
CA ALA A 87 -0.20 21.98 -5.40
C ALA A 87 -0.40 21.86 -6.92
N GLU A 88 -1.01 22.87 -7.54
CA GLU A 88 -1.26 22.92 -8.98
C GLU A 88 -0.01 22.97 -9.82
N LYS A 89 1.05 23.61 -9.31
CA LYS A 89 2.35 23.66 -9.99
C LYS A 89 3.13 22.37 -9.81
N LEU A 90 3.02 21.74 -8.63
CA LEU A 90 3.81 20.58 -8.26
C LEU A 90 3.41 19.31 -9.03
N ILE A 91 2.12 19.16 -9.37
CA ILE A 91 1.62 18.04 -10.17
C ILE A 91 2.34 17.91 -11.53
N PRO A 92 2.32 18.94 -12.42
CA PRO A 92 3.00 18.84 -13.70
C PRO A 92 4.53 18.73 -13.56
N GLU A 93 5.14 19.40 -12.57
CA GLU A 93 6.58 19.24 -12.29
C GLU A 93 6.93 17.77 -11.96
N LEU A 94 6.11 17.10 -11.15
CA LEU A 94 6.30 15.69 -10.81
C LEU A 94 6.06 14.76 -12.01
N GLN A 95 5.08 15.08 -12.86
CA GLN A 95 4.84 14.35 -14.10
C GLN A 95 6.04 14.46 -15.05
N GLU A 96 6.56 15.66 -15.26
CA GLU A 96 7.71 15.91 -16.14
C GLU A 96 8.98 15.24 -15.61
N LEU A 97 9.27 15.37 -14.31
CA LEU A 97 10.39 14.71 -13.66
C LEU A 97 10.33 13.19 -13.87
N LEU A 98 9.20 12.56 -13.54
CA LEU A 98 9.07 11.10 -13.69
C LEU A 98 9.10 10.67 -15.16
N TYR A 99 8.54 11.49 -16.05
CA TYR A 99 8.54 11.23 -17.48
C TYR A 99 9.95 11.27 -18.07
N SER A 100 10.86 12.11 -17.56
CA SER A 100 12.26 12.13 -18.01
C SER A 100 12.97 10.79 -17.73
N GLY A 101 12.57 10.09 -16.66
CA GLY A 101 12.99 8.72 -16.34
C GLY A 101 12.15 7.61 -17.00
N GLY A 102 11.17 7.93 -17.85
CA GLY A 102 10.27 6.96 -18.49
C GLY A 102 9.15 6.43 -17.58
N PHE A 103 8.95 7.04 -16.41
CA PHE A 103 7.88 6.68 -15.47
C PHE A 103 6.65 7.54 -15.72
N LYS A 104 5.52 6.89 -16.00
CA LYS A 104 4.24 7.56 -16.23
C LYS A 104 3.36 7.48 -14.98
N LEU A 105 2.95 8.63 -14.44
CA LEU A 105 1.93 8.72 -13.41
C LEU A 105 0.54 8.66 -14.05
N HIS A 106 -0.22 7.62 -13.70
CA HIS A 106 -1.49 7.33 -14.35
C HIS A 106 -2.72 7.65 -13.50
N LYS A 107 -2.64 7.59 -12.17
CA LYS A 107 -3.79 7.70 -11.28
C LYS A 107 -3.60 8.85 -10.31
N TRP A 108 -4.56 9.77 -10.29
CA TRP A 108 -4.53 10.95 -9.44
C TRP A 108 -5.77 11.04 -8.58
N CYS A 109 -5.57 11.39 -7.32
CA CYS A 109 -6.63 11.74 -6.39
C CYS A 109 -6.18 12.91 -5.52
N SER A 110 -7.13 13.74 -5.09
CA SER A 110 -6.89 14.94 -4.30
C SER A 110 -8.09 15.19 -3.38
N THR A 111 -7.83 15.75 -2.21
CA THR A 111 -8.87 16.28 -1.32
C THR A 111 -9.61 17.44 -2.00
N GLU A 112 -8.85 18.29 -2.68
CA GLU A 112 -9.33 19.43 -3.46
C GLU A 112 -9.38 19.09 -4.95
N LYS A 113 -10.57 18.77 -5.48
CA LYS A 113 -10.76 18.39 -6.90
C LYS A 113 -10.31 19.48 -7.88
N SER A 114 -10.48 20.75 -7.49
CA SER A 114 -10.12 21.92 -8.30
C SER A 114 -8.63 21.95 -8.68
N VAL A 115 -7.75 21.42 -7.82
CA VAL A 115 -6.31 21.30 -8.08
C VAL A 115 -6.05 20.39 -9.28
N LEU A 116 -6.69 19.22 -9.33
CA LEU A 116 -6.52 18.27 -10.44
C LEU A 116 -7.14 18.80 -11.74
N GLU A 117 -8.22 19.55 -11.66
CA GLU A 117 -8.84 20.22 -12.81
C GLU A 117 -7.93 21.30 -13.39
N ARG A 118 -7.26 22.08 -12.54
CA ARG A 118 -6.36 23.15 -12.95
C ARG A 118 -4.96 22.67 -13.34
N ALA A 119 -4.49 21.56 -12.79
CA ALA A 119 -3.17 21.00 -13.13
C ALA A 119 -3.21 20.16 -14.42
N ILE A 120 -4.23 19.31 -14.60
CA ILE A 120 -4.33 18.37 -15.73
C ILE A 120 -5.19 18.99 -16.83
N LYS A 121 -4.60 19.95 -17.57
CA LYS A 121 -5.31 20.83 -18.52
C LYS A 121 -5.34 20.33 -19.98
N THR A 122 -4.35 19.59 -20.46
CA THR A 122 -4.21 19.27 -21.90
C THR A 122 -4.91 17.98 -22.28
N GLU A 123 -5.43 17.88 -23.51
CA GLU A 123 -6.06 16.65 -24.03
C GLU A 123 -5.10 15.45 -24.01
N ASP A 124 -3.82 15.67 -24.34
CA ASP A 124 -2.75 14.67 -24.22
C ASP A 124 -2.56 14.18 -22.77
N SER A 125 -2.72 15.06 -21.77
CA SER A 125 -2.61 14.66 -20.36
C SER A 125 -3.83 13.88 -19.86
N LYS A 126 -5.01 14.05 -20.48
CA LYS A 126 -6.25 13.35 -20.08
C LYS A 126 -6.29 11.89 -20.53
N GLU A 127 -5.68 11.58 -21.69
CA GLU A 127 -5.67 10.21 -22.22
C GLU A 127 -4.81 9.26 -21.37
N PHE A 128 -3.84 9.81 -20.63
CA PHE A 128 -2.92 9.05 -19.77
C PHE A 128 -3.12 9.26 -18.27
N CYS A 129 -4.00 10.17 -17.83
CA CYS A 129 -4.27 10.44 -16.40
C CYS A 129 -5.74 10.12 -16.05
N GLU A 130 -5.93 9.08 -15.27
CA GLU A 130 -7.20 8.73 -14.63
C GLU A 130 -7.36 9.52 -13.33
N LYS A 131 -8.39 10.37 -13.28
CA LYS A 131 -8.83 11.01 -12.05
C LYS A 131 -9.75 10.05 -11.31
N ILE A 132 -9.38 9.68 -10.08
CA ILE A 132 -10.20 8.80 -9.27
C ILE A 132 -11.22 9.65 -8.50
N ASP A 133 -12.48 9.62 -8.97
CA ASP A 133 -13.63 10.12 -8.21
C ASP A 133 -14.34 8.95 -7.51
N ALA A 134 -13.69 8.45 -6.46
CA ALA A 134 -14.24 7.41 -5.61
C ALA A 134 -14.45 7.99 -4.21
N LYS A 135 -15.54 7.55 -3.56
CA LYS A 135 -15.80 7.83 -2.15
C LYS A 135 -14.58 7.43 -1.31
N SER A 136 -14.12 6.18 -1.45
CA SER A 136 -12.92 5.72 -0.76
C SER A 136 -11.91 5.06 -1.70
N ILE A 137 -10.62 5.32 -1.46
CA ILE A 137 -9.48 4.78 -2.22
C ILE A 137 -8.57 4.01 -1.27
N LYS A 138 -8.01 2.90 -1.73
CA LYS A 138 -7.01 2.16 -0.96
C LYS A 138 -5.62 2.77 -1.17
N ILE A 139 -4.98 3.17 -0.07
CA ILE A 139 -3.64 3.77 -0.03
C ILE A 139 -2.86 3.11 1.09
N LEU A 140 -1.67 2.56 0.80
CA LEU A 140 -0.82 1.92 1.80
C LEU A 140 -1.56 0.91 2.70
N GLY A 141 -2.50 0.15 2.14
CA GLY A 141 -3.32 -0.81 2.91
C GLY A 141 -4.44 -0.20 3.76
N LEU A 142 -4.55 1.13 3.84
CA LEU A 142 -5.66 1.87 4.44
C LEU A 142 -6.69 2.26 3.39
N ALA A 143 -7.90 2.59 3.83
CA ALA A 143 -8.88 3.31 3.03
C ALA A 143 -8.70 4.81 3.30
N TRP A 144 -8.82 5.66 2.28
CA TRP A 144 -8.76 7.11 2.37
C TRP A 144 -10.01 7.68 1.70
N GLU A 145 -10.72 8.58 2.38
CA GLU A 145 -11.81 9.38 1.83
C GLU A 145 -11.26 10.78 1.53
N PRO A 146 -11.01 11.11 0.25
CA PRO A 146 -10.35 12.36 -0.11
C PRO A 146 -11.15 13.59 0.32
N THR A 147 -12.48 13.56 0.19
CA THR A 147 -13.32 14.74 0.49
C THR A 147 -13.32 15.13 1.97
N LEU A 148 -13.14 14.16 2.87
CA LEU A 148 -13.05 14.42 4.31
C LEU A 148 -11.60 14.53 4.79
N ASP A 149 -10.64 14.21 3.93
CA ASP A 149 -9.23 13.98 4.30
C ASP A 149 -9.06 13.00 5.47
N GLU A 150 -9.87 11.93 5.46
CA GLU A 150 -9.90 10.94 6.53
C GLU A 150 -9.42 9.59 6.04
N PHE A 151 -8.53 8.98 6.82
CA PHE A 151 -8.16 7.59 6.64
C PHE A 151 -9.13 6.69 7.41
N TYR A 152 -9.25 5.44 6.99
CA TYR A 152 -10.03 4.40 7.65
C TYR A 152 -9.28 3.09 7.57
N CYS A 153 -9.41 2.28 8.61
CA CYS A 153 -8.83 0.95 8.56
C CYS A 153 -9.72 0.03 7.75
N ASN A 154 -9.18 -0.56 6.69
CA ASN A 154 -9.90 -1.55 5.91
C ASN A 154 -9.48 -2.96 6.32
N PHE A 155 -9.90 -3.39 7.52
CA PHE A 155 -9.82 -4.80 7.90
C PHE A 155 -11.19 -5.47 7.75
N GLU A 156 -11.16 -6.64 7.11
CA GLU A 156 -12.26 -7.59 7.06
C GLU A 156 -11.82 -8.83 7.84
N ILE A 157 -12.21 -8.88 9.11
CA ILE A 157 -12.17 -10.10 9.89
C ILE A 157 -13.55 -10.72 9.73
N SER A 158 -13.62 -11.85 9.05
CA SER A 158 -14.90 -12.50 8.80
C SER A 158 -15.44 -13.18 10.07
N ASN A 159 -16.76 -13.28 10.15
CA ASN A 159 -17.49 -13.83 11.29
C ASN A 159 -17.75 -15.35 11.16
N ASP A 160 -17.04 -16.03 10.27
CA ASP A 160 -17.59 -17.22 9.60
C ASP A 160 -17.61 -18.51 10.45
N SER A 161 -17.17 -18.49 11.71
CA SER A 161 -17.21 -19.70 12.55
C SER A 161 -17.35 -19.38 14.03
N ASP A 162 -18.32 -20.05 14.67
CA ASP A 162 -18.45 -20.14 16.13
C ASP A 162 -17.29 -20.94 16.76
N LEU A 163 -16.55 -21.69 15.95
CA LEU A 163 -15.37 -22.48 16.34
C LEU A 163 -14.16 -22.04 15.51
N PRO A 164 -13.54 -20.91 15.84
CA PRO A 164 -12.36 -20.44 15.11
C PRO A 164 -11.17 -21.35 15.41
N THR A 165 -10.39 -21.64 14.38
CA THR A 165 -9.13 -22.38 14.52
C THR A 165 -7.97 -21.42 14.77
N LYS A 166 -6.85 -21.97 15.26
CA LYS A 166 -5.60 -21.23 15.40
C LYS A 166 -5.16 -20.56 14.08
N ARG A 167 -5.28 -21.26 12.96
CA ARG A 167 -4.97 -20.74 11.61
C ARG A 167 -5.87 -19.56 11.25
N MET A 168 -7.17 -19.66 11.51
CA MET A 168 -8.14 -18.60 11.19
C MET A 168 -7.86 -17.32 11.97
N ILE A 169 -7.59 -17.44 13.28
CA ILE A 169 -7.26 -16.29 14.14
C ILE A 169 -5.96 -15.64 13.66
N LEU A 170 -4.89 -16.42 13.44
CA LEU A 170 -3.61 -15.87 12.99
C LEU A 170 -3.73 -15.19 11.62
N SER A 171 -4.42 -15.82 10.68
CA SER A 171 -4.70 -15.26 9.36
C SER A 171 -5.45 -13.92 9.47
N SER A 172 -6.47 -13.86 10.33
CA SER A 172 -7.25 -12.64 10.56
C SER A 172 -6.42 -11.51 11.17
N VAL A 173 -5.60 -11.81 12.19
CA VAL A 173 -4.72 -10.81 12.81
C VAL A 173 -3.65 -10.32 11.83
N SER A 174 -3.13 -11.20 10.97
CA SER A 174 -2.10 -10.86 9.99
C SER A 174 -2.59 -9.91 8.89
N LYS A 175 -3.90 -9.77 8.71
CA LYS A 175 -4.51 -8.79 7.80
C LYS A 175 -4.53 -7.38 8.38
N ILE A 176 -4.30 -7.21 9.68
CA ILE A 176 -4.27 -5.90 10.33
C ILE A 176 -2.95 -5.23 9.96
N PHE A 177 -2.99 -4.30 9.01
CA PHE A 177 -1.86 -3.49 8.60
C PHE A 177 -1.93 -2.10 9.24
N ASP A 178 -0.86 -1.71 9.94
CA ASP A 178 -0.78 -0.45 10.69
C ASP A 178 0.54 0.27 10.42
N PRO A 179 0.68 0.90 9.24
CA PRO A 179 1.91 1.58 8.86
C PRO A 179 2.22 2.79 9.76
N LEU A 180 1.22 3.36 10.44
CA LEU A 180 1.35 4.54 11.30
C LEU A 180 1.50 4.21 12.78
N GLY A 181 1.42 2.93 13.18
CA GLY A 181 1.50 2.51 14.58
C GLY A 181 0.31 2.89 15.46
N ARG A 182 -0.81 3.35 14.88
CA ARG A 182 -1.99 3.85 15.62
C ARG A 182 -2.85 2.72 16.19
N LEU A 183 -2.78 1.54 15.59
CA LEU A 183 -3.44 0.32 16.06
C LEU A 183 -2.51 -0.50 16.97
N ALA A 184 -1.34 0.01 17.34
CA ALA A 184 -0.37 -0.71 18.17
C ALA A 184 -1.00 -1.34 19.44
N PRO A 185 -1.86 -0.66 20.22
CA PRO A 185 -2.52 -1.29 21.37
C PRO A 185 -3.37 -2.52 21.01
N PHE A 186 -4.06 -2.47 19.87
CA PHE A 186 -4.87 -3.58 19.37
C PHE A 186 -3.99 -4.72 18.84
N ILE A 187 -2.94 -4.40 18.09
CA ILE A 187 -1.97 -5.37 17.57
C ILE A 187 -1.25 -6.08 18.71
N ILE A 188 -0.88 -5.37 19.78
CA ILE A 188 -0.29 -5.96 20.99
C ILE A 188 -1.29 -6.94 21.63
N GLY A 189 -2.54 -6.53 21.83
CA GLY A 189 -3.59 -7.42 22.34
C GLY A 189 -3.77 -8.69 21.50
N ALA A 190 -3.75 -8.54 20.17
CA ALA A 190 -3.82 -9.66 19.23
C ALA A 190 -2.59 -10.58 19.34
N LYS A 191 -1.39 -10.03 19.48
CA LYS A 191 -0.15 -10.79 19.67
C LYS A 191 -0.14 -11.55 21.00
N ILE A 192 -0.62 -10.95 22.08
CA ILE A 192 -0.79 -11.62 23.39
C ILE A 192 -1.77 -12.79 23.26
N LEU A 193 -2.89 -12.59 22.57
CA LEU A 193 -3.86 -13.66 22.31
C LEU A 193 -3.24 -14.81 21.51
N ILE A 194 -2.50 -14.50 20.44
CA ILE A 194 -1.76 -15.48 19.65
C ILE A 194 -0.77 -16.25 20.53
N GLN A 195 0.06 -15.55 21.31
CA GLN A 195 1.01 -16.17 22.24
C GLN A 195 0.32 -17.15 23.19
N ARG A 196 -0.84 -16.77 23.73
CA ARG A 196 -1.63 -17.65 24.60
C ARG A 196 -2.18 -18.87 23.86
N ILE A 197 -2.60 -18.75 22.60
CA ILE A 197 -3.02 -19.91 21.80
C ILE A 197 -1.88 -20.93 21.67
N TRP A 198 -0.63 -20.45 21.52
CA TRP A 198 0.54 -21.33 21.42
C TRP A 198 0.76 -22.17 22.68
N THR A 199 0.40 -21.70 23.87
CA THR A 199 0.59 -22.46 25.12
C THR A 199 -0.32 -23.68 25.23
N PHE A 200 -1.41 -23.75 24.46
CA PHE A 200 -2.31 -24.90 24.45
C PHE A 200 -1.83 -26.05 23.57
N GLN A 201 -0.73 -25.88 22.81
CA GLN A 201 -0.13 -26.91 21.96
C GLN A 201 -1.10 -27.58 20.96
N ILE A 202 -2.16 -26.88 20.55
CA ILE A 202 -3.12 -27.33 19.55
C ILE A 202 -2.57 -27.24 18.12
N SER A 203 -3.08 -28.07 17.22
CA SER A 203 -2.79 -28.01 15.78
C SER A 203 -3.37 -26.75 15.14
N TRP A 204 -2.98 -26.49 13.90
CA TRP A 204 -3.41 -25.30 13.14
C TRP A 204 -4.91 -25.24 12.90
N ASP A 205 -5.52 -26.39 12.64
CA ASP A 205 -6.90 -26.52 12.20
C ASP A 205 -7.82 -27.06 13.31
N ASP A 206 -7.26 -27.24 14.52
CA ASP A 206 -8.05 -27.56 15.71
C ASP A 206 -8.82 -26.31 16.19
N PRO A 207 -10.05 -26.47 16.70
CA PRO A 207 -10.79 -25.38 17.31
C PRO A 207 -10.06 -24.89 18.57
N VAL A 208 -10.05 -23.57 18.77
CA VAL A 208 -9.45 -23.00 19.98
C VAL A 208 -10.31 -23.29 21.23
N PRO A 209 -9.70 -23.40 22.42
CA PRO A 209 -10.45 -23.56 23.67
C PRO A 209 -11.46 -22.43 23.88
N GLU A 210 -12.56 -22.73 24.56
CA GLU A 210 -13.66 -21.77 24.79
C GLU A 210 -13.18 -20.46 25.42
N GLU A 211 -12.18 -20.53 26.31
CA GLU A 211 -11.59 -19.33 26.92
C GLU A 211 -10.93 -18.40 25.90
N ILE A 212 -10.23 -18.96 24.91
CA ILE A 212 -9.63 -18.19 23.82
C ILE A 212 -10.72 -17.67 22.90
N ASN A 213 -11.71 -18.50 22.58
CA ASN A 213 -12.80 -18.13 21.69
C ASN A 213 -13.54 -16.88 22.23
N LYS A 214 -13.87 -16.85 23.53
CA LYS A 214 -14.47 -15.68 24.18
C LYS A 214 -13.62 -14.42 24.03
N LYS A 215 -12.30 -14.51 24.23
CA LYS A 215 -11.38 -13.38 24.08
C LYS A 215 -11.25 -12.92 22.63
N TRP A 216 -11.24 -13.87 21.70
CA TRP A 216 -11.23 -13.60 20.27
C TRP A 216 -12.48 -12.84 19.84
N THR A 217 -13.67 -13.29 20.26
CA THR A 217 -14.94 -12.61 19.97
C THR A 217 -14.93 -11.17 20.49
N VAL A 218 -14.55 -10.96 21.76
CA VAL A 218 -14.45 -9.61 22.34
C VAL A 218 -13.44 -8.74 21.59
N PHE A 219 -12.28 -9.29 21.20
CA PHE A 219 -11.29 -8.56 20.41
C PHE A 219 -11.85 -8.15 19.05
N ARG A 220 -12.52 -9.07 18.36
CA ARG A 220 -13.08 -8.87 17.04
C ARG A 220 -14.20 -7.83 17.06
N ASP A 221 -15.09 -7.88 18.04
CA ASP A 221 -16.19 -6.91 18.20
C ASP A 221 -15.64 -5.50 18.45
N LYS A 222 -14.64 -5.36 19.33
CA LYS A 222 -13.94 -4.08 19.55
C LYS A 222 -13.29 -3.56 18.26
N LEU A 223 -12.70 -4.44 17.47
CA LEU A 223 -12.09 -4.07 16.20
C LEU A 223 -13.15 -3.61 15.17
N HIS A 224 -14.33 -4.24 15.12
CA HIS A 224 -15.43 -3.77 14.28
C HIS A 224 -15.93 -2.37 14.68
N HIS A 225 -15.99 -2.07 15.99
CA HIS A 225 -16.32 -0.74 16.47
C HIS A 225 -15.27 0.33 16.12
N LEU A 226 -14.00 -0.04 16.01
CA LEU A 226 -12.97 0.86 15.51
C LEU A 226 -13.16 1.20 14.03
N LYS A 227 -13.64 0.25 13.22
CA LYS A 227 -13.89 0.49 11.79
C LYS A 227 -14.91 1.61 11.55
N SER A 228 -15.86 1.78 12.47
CA SER A 228 -16.91 2.81 12.40
C SER A 228 -16.50 4.17 12.99
N ASN A 229 -15.45 4.22 13.79
CA ASN A 229 -14.99 5.47 14.39
C ASN A 229 -13.83 6.03 13.57
N GLN A 230 -13.98 7.27 13.13
CA GLN A 230 -12.96 8.06 12.44
C GLN A 230 -11.63 7.97 13.19
N TYR A 231 -10.50 8.20 12.50
CA TYR A 231 -9.27 8.60 13.18
C TYR A 231 -9.47 10.02 13.76
N ALA A 232 -10.37 10.18 14.74
CA ALA A 232 -10.21 11.23 15.71
C ALA A 232 -8.85 10.97 16.37
N PHE A 233 -7.98 11.98 16.33
CA PHE A 233 -6.69 11.96 17.02
C PHE A 233 -6.88 11.31 18.40
N LEU A 234 -6.27 10.13 18.61
CA LEU A 234 -6.39 9.35 19.85
C LEU A 234 -5.61 10.03 20.97
N GLU A 235 -6.04 11.21 21.42
CA GLU A 235 -5.60 11.82 22.68
C GLU A 235 -6.34 11.21 23.88
N GLU A 236 -7.56 10.67 23.70
CA GLU A 236 -8.38 10.25 24.85
C GLU A 236 -8.07 8.85 25.41
N PHE A 237 -7.33 7.99 24.70
CA PHE A 237 -7.08 6.63 25.18
C PHE A 237 -5.99 6.53 26.26
N PHE A 238 -5.15 7.57 26.42
CA PHE A 238 -4.08 7.60 27.42
C PHE A 238 -4.48 8.23 28.78
N SER A 239 -5.70 8.79 28.89
CA SER A 239 -6.18 9.47 30.10
C SER A 239 -6.60 8.52 31.25
N LYS A 240 -6.76 7.22 31.00
CA LYS A 240 -7.28 6.26 32.00
C LYS A 240 -6.29 5.19 32.46
N CYS A 241 -5.00 5.41 32.28
CA CYS A 241 -3.95 4.58 32.87
C CYS A 241 -2.94 5.44 33.64
N HIS A 242 -3.41 6.07 34.72
CA HIS A 242 -2.62 6.44 35.89
C HIS A 242 -3.45 6.24 37.15
#